data_AF-A0A925D6B4-F1
#
_entry.id   AF-A0A925D6B4-F1
#
_cell.length_a   1.000
_cell.length_b   1.000
_cell.length_c   1.000
_cell.angle_alpha   90.00
_cell.angle_beta   90.00
_cell.angle_gamma   90.00
#
_symmetry.space_group_name_H-M   'P 1'
#
loop_
_entity.id
_entity.type
_entity.pdbx_description
1 polymer ?
#
loop_
_entity_poly.entity_id
_entity_poly.type
_entity_poly.pdbx_seq_one_letter_code
_entity_poly.pdbx_strand_id
1 'polypeptide(L)'
;MTEYPGWFVRNCCSALLLGGVSLALLSGCGDPAPVTAEKSKFQVAGEDEKQPAKDGSPVDAKGTEKLPGSQTDPLIPSRSPRTGNEPRPEGPSETGEPTEVATVDTTDYGASREYPLPPGGAQEVYEFLEKLGTKKPKGLTKKEQEADYLAIQDSSLAAARKLLTFRIPREAKGGLLQLMMKIHQGFIENKVPDAEQRLEAFAQELSGHKDPEIAEVGRVQAFDLAVNKLAKQDPPPADGKEVAAEIEKFVESTEGSPI
;
A
#
# COMPACT_ATOMS: atom_id res chain seq x y z
N MET A 1 23.48 -19.44 19.67
CA MET A 1 22.31 -19.22 20.56
C MET A 1 22.28 -17.75 20.91
N THR A 2 21.58 -16.97 20.11
CA THR A 2 21.24 -15.57 20.40
C THR A 2 19.87 -15.36 19.74
N GLU A 3 18.85 -15.30 20.60
CA GLU A 3 17.46 -15.10 20.24
C GLU A 3 17.27 -13.67 19.74
N TYR A 4 16.73 -13.49 18.54
CA TYR A 4 16.29 -12.19 18.04
C TYR A 4 14.76 -12.13 18.10
N PRO A 5 14.17 -11.16 18.81
CA PRO A 5 12.72 -11.02 18.91
C PRO A 5 12.13 -10.56 17.57
N GLY A 6 11.08 -11.24 17.14
CA GLY A 6 10.38 -10.98 15.89
C GLY A 6 9.67 -9.63 15.89
N TRP A 7 9.99 -8.81 14.89
CA TRP A 7 9.30 -7.54 14.64
C TRP A 7 8.70 -7.41 13.23
N PHE A 8 8.50 -8.52 12.50
CA PHE A 8 8.05 -8.48 11.10
C PHE A 8 6.80 -9.29 10.74
N VAL A 9 6.02 -9.77 11.71
CA VAL A 9 4.77 -10.51 11.41
C VAL A 9 3.57 -9.78 12.02
N ARG A 10 3.15 -8.66 11.43
CA ARG A 10 1.84 -8.07 11.78
C ARG A 10 1.26 -7.10 10.74
N ASN A 11 1.13 -7.48 9.46
CA ASN A 11 0.14 -6.82 8.58
C ASN A 11 -0.17 -7.50 7.23
N CYS A 12 -0.49 -8.81 7.20
CA CYS A 12 -0.97 -9.45 5.95
C CYS A 12 -2.22 -10.35 6.08
N CYS A 13 -2.93 -10.42 7.22
CA CYS A 13 -4.08 -11.33 7.38
C CYS A 13 -5.32 -10.70 8.03
N SER A 14 -5.86 -9.62 7.44
CA SER A 14 -7.22 -9.17 7.76
C SER A 14 -8.00 -8.83 6.50
N ALA A 15 -8.15 -9.83 5.62
CA ALA A 15 -9.28 -9.90 4.71
C ALA A 15 -10.40 -10.70 5.40
N LEU A 16 -11.65 -10.25 5.22
CA LEU A 16 -12.92 -10.92 5.57
C LEU A 16 -13.35 -10.92 7.05
N LEU A 17 -14.04 -9.85 7.44
CA LEU A 17 -15.32 -9.96 8.14
C LEU A 17 -16.31 -8.94 7.57
N LEU A 18 -17.06 -9.39 6.56
CA LEU A 18 -18.39 -8.87 6.23
C LEU A 18 -19.30 -9.12 7.44
N GLY A 19 -19.58 -8.07 8.20
CA GLY A 19 -20.53 -8.09 9.31
C GLY A 19 -21.20 -6.72 9.42
N GLY A 20 -22.49 -6.67 9.10
CA GLY A 20 -23.24 -5.44 8.91
C GLY A 20 -23.21 -4.49 10.11
N VAL A 21 -22.87 -3.23 9.82
CA VAL A 21 -23.16 -2.12 10.72
C VAL A 21 -24.53 -1.59 10.32
N SER A 22 -25.54 -2.07 11.05
CA SER A 22 -26.85 -1.45 11.08
C SER A 22 -26.73 0.00 11.54
N LEU A 23 -27.29 0.88 10.72
CA LEU A 23 -27.56 2.28 10.99
C LEU A 23 -28.46 2.37 12.23
N ALA A 24 -27.90 2.68 13.40
CA ALA A 24 -28.66 3.02 14.60
C ALA A 24 -28.30 4.46 15.01
N LEU A 25 -29.34 5.27 15.06
CA LEU A 25 -29.39 6.70 15.36
C LEU A 25 -28.68 7.03 16.68
N LEU A 26 -27.64 7.86 16.63
CA LEU A 26 -27.08 8.55 17.79
C LEU A 26 -27.83 9.87 18.02
N SER A 27 -28.91 9.76 18.79
CA SER A 27 -29.56 10.86 19.50
C SER A 27 -29.13 10.85 20.97
N GLY A 28 -28.66 12.01 21.48
CA GLY A 28 -28.41 12.30 22.90
C GLY A 28 -26.91 12.45 23.24
N CYS A 29 -26.34 13.62 23.56
CA CYS A 29 -26.78 14.67 24.50
C CYS A 29 -27.11 14.01 25.85
N GLY A 30 -26.28 14.02 26.89
CA GLY A 30 -25.51 15.12 27.49
C GLY A 30 -25.81 15.00 28.99
N ASP A 31 -24.80 14.89 29.85
CA ASP A 31 -25.00 14.86 31.30
C ASP A 31 -25.48 16.25 31.78
N PRO A 32 -26.67 16.36 32.41
CA PRO A 32 -27.05 17.59 33.08
C PRO A 32 -26.58 17.57 34.54
N ALA A 33 -25.82 18.60 34.91
CA ALA A 33 -25.64 19.01 36.30
C ALA A 33 -27.01 19.30 36.97
N PRO A 34 -27.12 19.14 38.30
CA PRO A 34 -28.41 19.20 38.99
C PRO A 34 -28.98 20.63 39.03
N VAL A 35 -30.16 20.80 38.43
CA VAL A 35 -31.01 21.98 38.64
C VAL A 35 -31.93 21.69 39.83
N THR A 36 -31.76 22.43 40.91
CA THR A 36 -32.69 22.52 42.02
C THR A 36 -33.98 23.20 41.56
N ALA A 37 -35.11 22.50 41.65
CA ALA A 37 -36.42 23.12 41.61
C ALA A 37 -37.38 22.34 42.50
N GLU A 38 -37.68 22.94 43.65
CA GLU A 38 -38.86 22.67 44.45
C GLU A 38 -40.12 22.68 43.58
N LYS A 39 -41.09 21.84 43.97
CA LYS A 39 -42.47 21.77 43.46
C LYS A 39 -42.64 21.04 42.14
N SER A 40 -42.66 19.71 42.22
CA SER A 40 -43.58 18.95 41.37
C SER A 40 -44.12 17.75 42.11
N LYS A 41 -45.44 17.76 42.30
CA LYS A 41 -46.23 16.68 42.89
C LYS A 41 -46.43 15.61 41.82
N PHE A 42 -45.62 14.57 41.82
CA PHE A 42 -45.96 13.34 41.10
C PHE A 42 -45.71 12.14 42.02
N GLN A 43 -46.80 11.47 42.39
CA GLN A 43 -46.78 10.16 43.04
C GLN A 43 -46.38 9.13 41.99
N VAL A 44 -45.30 8.40 42.25
CA VAL A 44 -44.96 7.17 41.52
C VAL A 44 -45.47 6.00 42.34
N ALA A 45 -46.42 5.25 41.76
CA ALA A 45 -46.91 3.98 42.28
C ALA A 45 -45.75 2.98 42.34
N GLY A 46 -45.69 2.24 43.44
CA GLY A 46 -44.61 1.34 43.78
C GLY A 46 -44.70 -0.05 43.14
N GLU A 47 -43.81 -0.89 43.69
CA GLU A 47 -43.82 -2.35 43.67
C GLU A 47 -43.42 -2.96 42.31
N ASP A 48 -42.48 -3.90 42.20
CA ASP A 48 -42.10 -4.91 43.20
C ASP A 48 -40.71 -5.53 42.91
N GLU A 49 -40.09 -5.95 44.01
CA GLU A 49 -38.88 -6.75 44.11
C GLU A 49 -39.00 -8.12 43.43
N LYS A 50 -37.91 -8.58 42.81
CA LYS A 50 -37.48 -9.99 42.92
C LYS A 50 -36.01 -10.20 42.56
N GLN A 51 -35.16 -10.23 43.58
CA GLN A 51 -34.05 -11.18 43.70
C GLN A 51 -34.60 -12.52 44.25
N PRO A 52 -33.87 -13.66 44.35
CA PRO A 52 -32.43 -13.93 44.23
C PRO A 52 -32.17 -15.13 43.25
N ALA A 53 -31.04 -15.83 43.10
CA ALA A 53 -29.93 -16.15 43.98
C ALA A 53 -28.71 -16.69 43.18
N LYS A 54 -27.57 -16.68 43.88
CA LYS A 54 -26.30 -17.37 43.61
C LYS A 54 -26.44 -18.90 43.63
N ASP A 55 -25.66 -19.56 42.79
CA ASP A 55 -24.82 -20.76 43.06
C ASP A 55 -23.97 -20.98 41.79
N GLY A 56 -22.71 -21.42 41.77
CA GLY A 56 -21.97 -22.21 42.73
C GLY A 56 -21.35 -23.41 42.00
N SER A 57 -20.04 -23.38 41.79
CA SER A 57 -19.09 -24.50 41.60
C SER A 57 -18.65 -25.00 40.19
N PRO A 58 -17.39 -25.51 40.10
CA PRO A 58 -16.63 -25.74 38.86
C PRO A 58 -16.57 -27.23 38.46
N VAL A 59 -16.21 -27.52 37.20
CA VAL A 59 -15.89 -28.89 36.75
C VAL A 59 -14.66 -28.88 35.82
N ASP A 60 -13.60 -29.53 36.28
CA ASP A 60 -12.49 -30.08 35.51
C ASP A 60 -12.97 -31.11 34.48
N ALA A 61 -12.52 -31.02 33.22
CA ALA A 61 -12.55 -32.15 32.29
C ALA A 61 -11.38 -32.12 31.30
N LYS A 62 -10.39 -32.94 31.65
CA LYS A 62 -9.25 -33.40 30.86
C LYS A 62 -9.75 -34.22 29.66
N GLY A 63 -9.45 -33.79 28.44
CA GLY A 63 -9.80 -34.51 27.20
C GLY A 63 -8.59 -34.65 26.28
N THR A 64 -7.93 -35.81 26.38
CA THR A 64 -6.85 -36.27 25.51
C THR A 64 -7.46 -36.94 24.28
N GLU A 65 -7.39 -36.33 23.09
CA GLU A 65 -7.66 -37.05 21.84
C GLU A 65 -6.38 -37.27 21.04
N LYS A 66 -6.15 -38.57 20.82
CA LYS A 66 -5.02 -39.22 20.18
C LYS A 66 -5.54 -39.63 18.80
N LEU A 67 -5.03 -39.04 17.72
CA LEU A 67 -5.33 -39.49 16.36
C LEU A 67 -4.22 -40.44 15.86
N PRO A 68 -4.57 -41.63 15.32
CA PRO A 68 -3.63 -42.64 14.86
C PRO A 68 -3.15 -42.35 13.43
N GLY A 69 -1.91 -42.76 13.14
CA GLY A 69 -1.22 -42.48 11.89
C GLY A 69 -1.63 -43.35 10.70
N SER A 70 -1.04 -43.00 9.56
CA SER A 70 -0.75 -43.95 8.48
C SER A 70 0.56 -43.52 7.82
N GLN A 71 1.58 -44.34 8.09
CA GLN A 71 2.79 -44.44 7.29
C GLN A 71 2.45 -45.16 5.98
N THR A 72 2.94 -44.62 4.86
CA THR A 72 3.53 -45.41 3.76
C THR A 72 4.33 -44.47 2.85
N ASP A 73 5.64 -44.42 3.08
CA ASP A 73 6.65 -44.30 2.03
C ASP A 73 6.80 -45.69 1.37
N PRO A 74 7.18 -45.87 0.08
CA PRO A 74 8.57 -45.57 -0.32
C PRO A 74 8.92 -45.34 -1.84
N LEU A 75 10.15 -44.84 -2.06
CA LEU A 75 11.10 -45.08 -3.20
C LEU A 75 10.98 -44.30 -4.55
N ILE A 76 11.79 -43.23 -4.69
CA ILE A 76 12.98 -43.03 -5.60
C ILE A 76 12.84 -43.48 -7.09
N PRO A 77 13.14 -42.63 -8.12
CA PRO A 77 14.55 -42.41 -8.50
C PRO A 77 15.02 -41.03 -8.99
N SER A 78 16.23 -40.71 -8.52
CA SER A 78 17.24 -39.84 -9.10
C SER A 78 17.48 -40.11 -10.60
N ARG A 79 17.62 -39.04 -11.38
CA ARG A 79 18.44 -39.04 -12.60
C ARG A 79 19.43 -37.88 -12.56
N SER A 80 20.70 -38.25 -12.59
CA SER A 80 21.91 -37.44 -12.78
C SER A 80 22.01 -36.92 -14.24
N PRO A 81 23.02 -36.09 -14.57
CA PRO A 81 22.97 -35.09 -15.64
C PRO A 81 23.33 -35.67 -17.01
N ARG A 82 22.81 -35.04 -18.07
CA ARG A 82 23.23 -35.33 -19.45
C ARG A 82 24.21 -34.26 -19.92
N THR A 83 25.50 -34.56 -19.75
CA THR A 83 26.59 -34.01 -20.54
C THR A 83 26.48 -34.59 -21.96
N GLY A 84 26.31 -33.73 -22.95
CA GLY A 84 26.39 -34.08 -24.37
C GLY A 84 27.23 -33.04 -25.08
N ASN A 85 28.51 -33.38 -25.29
CA ASN A 85 29.36 -32.75 -26.29
C ASN A 85 29.05 -33.43 -27.63
N GLU A 86 28.67 -32.67 -28.67
CA GLU A 86 28.95 -33.02 -30.06
C GLU A 86 29.25 -31.75 -30.88
N PRO A 87 30.04 -31.88 -31.96
CA PRO A 87 30.86 -30.81 -32.52
C PRO A 87 30.17 -29.95 -33.60
N ARG A 88 30.72 -28.73 -33.73
CA ARG A 88 30.79 -27.82 -34.89
C ARG A 88 30.23 -28.32 -36.23
N PRO A 89 29.59 -27.40 -36.96
CA PRO A 89 30.24 -26.89 -38.17
C PRO A 89 30.56 -25.40 -38.06
N GLU A 90 31.79 -25.03 -38.44
CA GLU A 90 32.15 -23.66 -38.82
C GLU A 90 31.43 -23.32 -40.13
N GLY A 91 30.62 -22.26 -40.09
CA GLY A 91 30.00 -21.61 -41.24
C GLY A 91 30.05 -20.10 -41.03
N PRO A 92 30.10 -19.31 -42.12
CA PRO A 92 30.96 -18.15 -42.24
C PRO A 92 30.57 -17.00 -41.32
N SER A 93 31.61 -16.40 -40.73
CA SER A 93 31.60 -15.14 -40.01
C SER A 93 31.11 -14.03 -40.94
N GLU A 94 29.80 -13.85 -41.00
CA GLU A 94 29.20 -12.64 -41.55
C GLU A 94 29.33 -11.57 -40.46
N THR A 95 30.27 -10.67 -40.69
CA THR A 95 30.45 -9.41 -39.95
C THR A 95 29.19 -8.57 -40.16
N GLY A 96 28.12 -8.93 -39.48
CA GLY A 96 27.01 -8.03 -39.21
C GLY A 96 27.53 -7.00 -38.22
N GLU A 97 27.66 -5.76 -38.66
CA GLU A 97 27.77 -4.62 -37.75
C GLU A 97 26.79 -4.83 -36.60
N PRO A 98 27.22 -4.66 -35.33
CA PRO A 98 26.28 -4.65 -34.23
C PRO A 98 25.28 -3.55 -34.55
N THR A 99 24.06 -3.95 -34.94
CA THR A 99 22.93 -3.04 -34.97
C THR A 99 22.86 -2.52 -33.54
N GLU A 100 23.27 -1.26 -33.38
CA GLU A 100 23.16 -0.49 -32.17
C GLU A 100 21.68 -0.49 -31.82
N VAL A 101 21.25 -1.51 -31.06
CA VAL A 101 19.91 -1.58 -30.51
C VAL A 101 19.86 -0.38 -29.60
N ALA A 102 19.22 0.69 -30.07
CA ALA A 102 19.08 1.93 -29.34
C ALA A 102 18.68 1.56 -27.92
N THR A 103 19.63 1.71 -26.99
CA THR A 103 19.39 1.52 -25.58
C THR A 103 18.40 2.60 -25.22
N VAL A 104 17.11 2.26 -25.24
CA VAL A 104 16.04 3.15 -24.78
C VAL A 104 16.45 3.57 -23.39
N ASP A 105 16.76 4.85 -23.25
CA ASP A 105 17.40 5.40 -22.06
C ASP A 105 16.49 5.13 -20.86
N THR A 106 16.84 4.11 -20.08
CA THR A 106 16.02 3.64 -18.95
C THR A 106 15.99 4.65 -17.81
N THR A 107 16.77 5.72 -17.91
CA THR A 107 16.85 6.79 -16.90
C THR A 107 15.63 7.72 -16.90
N ASP A 108 14.84 7.74 -17.98
CA ASP A 108 13.73 8.68 -18.17
C ASP A 108 12.62 8.53 -17.11
N TYR A 109 12.50 7.35 -16.49
CA TYR A 109 11.50 7.05 -15.48
C TYR A 109 12.01 7.18 -14.03
N GLY A 110 13.28 7.55 -13.84
CA GLY A 110 13.88 7.73 -12.51
C GLY A 110 14.25 6.43 -11.78
N ALA A 111 14.52 5.35 -12.51
CA ALA A 111 14.98 4.10 -11.90
C ALA A 111 16.38 4.24 -11.29
N SER A 112 16.66 3.49 -10.22
CA SER A 112 18.01 3.47 -9.64
C SER A 112 18.97 2.68 -10.53
N ARG A 113 20.26 3.01 -10.45
CA ARG A 113 21.32 2.35 -11.24
C ARG A 113 21.50 0.88 -10.85
N GLU A 114 21.20 0.53 -9.61
CA GLU A 114 21.32 -0.81 -9.06
C GLU A 114 20.23 -1.75 -9.58
N TYR A 115 19.06 -1.19 -9.95
CA TYR A 115 17.88 -1.93 -10.42
C TYR A 115 17.30 -1.28 -11.68
N PRO A 116 18.02 -1.35 -12.83
CA PRO A 116 17.57 -0.74 -14.07
C PRO A 116 16.30 -1.41 -14.59
N LEU A 117 15.45 -0.63 -15.26
CA LEU A 117 14.23 -1.15 -15.88
C LEU A 117 14.58 -2.13 -17.01
N PRO A 118 13.83 -3.24 -17.16
CA PRO A 118 14.00 -4.11 -18.30
C PRO A 118 13.61 -3.37 -19.59
N PRO A 119 14.32 -3.62 -20.71
CA PRO A 119 14.05 -2.95 -21.98
C PRO A 119 12.73 -3.41 -22.63
N GLY A 120 12.22 -4.60 -22.30
CA GLY A 120 11.07 -5.17 -22.97
C GLY A 120 9.72 -4.54 -22.62
N GLY A 121 8.67 -5.26 -23.01
CA GLY A 121 7.28 -4.79 -22.96
C GLY A 121 6.65 -4.85 -21.56
N ALA A 122 5.34 -4.55 -21.51
CA ALA A 122 4.57 -4.48 -20.27
C ALA A 122 4.74 -5.71 -19.36
N GLN A 123 4.76 -6.92 -19.94
CA GLN A 123 4.90 -8.16 -19.18
C GLN A 123 6.24 -8.24 -18.43
N GLU A 124 7.35 -7.91 -19.09
CA GLU A 124 8.68 -7.94 -18.46
C GLU A 124 8.81 -6.88 -17.36
N VAL A 125 8.24 -5.69 -17.59
CA VAL A 125 8.22 -4.62 -16.57
C VAL A 125 7.36 -5.02 -15.37
N TYR A 126 6.23 -5.70 -15.60
CA TYR A 126 5.38 -6.23 -14.54
C TYR A 126 6.09 -7.31 -13.71
N GLU A 127 6.71 -8.30 -14.36
CA GLU A 127 7.49 -9.34 -13.67
C GLU A 127 8.68 -8.74 -12.88
N PHE A 128 9.31 -7.70 -13.42
CA PHE A 128 10.35 -6.96 -12.72
C PHE A 128 9.80 -6.28 -11.46
N LEU A 129 8.63 -5.64 -11.55
CA LEU A 129 7.97 -5.02 -10.41
C LEU A 129 7.63 -6.06 -9.32
N GLU A 130 7.10 -7.22 -9.69
CA GLU A 130 6.85 -8.33 -8.74
C GLU A 130 8.14 -8.83 -8.07
N LYS A 131 9.23 -8.97 -8.83
CA LYS A 131 10.54 -9.35 -8.30
C LYS A 131 11.07 -8.30 -7.31
N LEU A 132 10.88 -7.01 -7.57
CA LEU A 132 11.26 -5.96 -6.62
C LEU A 132 10.43 -6.02 -5.33
N GLY A 133 9.12 -6.27 -5.43
CA GLY A 133 8.23 -6.39 -4.28
C GLY A 133 8.58 -7.52 -3.30
N THR A 134 9.29 -8.55 -3.76
CA THR A 134 9.75 -9.67 -2.92
C THR A 134 11.19 -9.53 -2.43
N LYS A 135 11.89 -8.48 -2.86
CA LYS A 135 13.31 -8.30 -2.59
C LYS A 135 13.56 -7.73 -1.20
N LYS A 136 14.51 -8.33 -0.48
CA LYS A 136 15.01 -7.80 0.79
C LYS A 136 16.16 -6.82 0.52
N PRO A 137 16.21 -5.66 1.20
CA PRO A 137 17.34 -4.76 1.11
C PRO A 137 18.66 -5.45 1.47
N LYS A 138 19.69 -5.19 0.68
CA LYS A 138 21.05 -5.71 0.83
C LYS A 138 21.92 -4.74 1.62
N GLY A 139 23.03 -5.24 2.15
CA GLY A 139 23.99 -4.44 2.91
C GLY A 139 24.28 -5.06 4.27
N LEU A 140 25.52 -4.88 4.75
CA LEU A 140 25.94 -5.33 6.07
C LEU A 140 25.62 -4.30 7.14
N THR A 141 25.56 -3.02 6.75
CA THR A 141 25.22 -1.92 7.65
C THR A 141 23.79 -1.44 7.45
N LYS A 142 23.22 -0.82 8.48
CA LYS A 142 21.88 -0.21 8.41
C LYS A 142 21.80 0.84 7.28
N LYS A 143 22.85 1.64 7.11
CA LYS A 143 22.92 2.69 6.09
C LYS A 143 22.91 2.11 4.67
N GLU A 144 23.63 1.01 4.44
CA GLU A 144 23.60 0.31 3.16
C GLU A 144 22.23 -0.30 2.88
N GLN A 145 21.58 -0.89 3.89
CA GLN A 145 20.23 -1.45 3.76
C GLN A 145 19.18 -0.37 3.47
N GLU A 146 19.29 0.80 4.12
CA GLU A 146 18.43 1.95 3.84
C GLU A 146 18.63 2.46 2.40
N ALA A 147 19.88 2.58 1.94
CA ALA A 147 20.17 2.99 0.57
C ALA A 147 19.64 1.98 -0.47
N ASP A 148 19.80 0.68 -0.23
CA ASP A 148 19.27 -0.36 -1.12
C ASP A 148 17.74 -0.42 -1.10
N TYR A 149 17.12 -0.17 0.05
CA TYR A 149 15.67 -0.03 0.16
C TYR A 149 15.16 1.11 -0.73
N LEU A 150 15.77 2.30 -0.65
CA LEU A 150 15.41 3.43 -1.50
C LEU A 150 15.59 3.11 -2.98
N ALA A 151 16.69 2.47 -3.35
CA ALA A 151 16.94 2.02 -4.73
C ALA A 151 15.85 1.07 -5.25
N ILE A 152 15.38 0.12 -4.41
CA ILE A 152 14.27 -0.78 -4.74
C ILE A 152 12.97 0.01 -4.96
N GLN A 153 12.66 0.95 -4.06
CA GLN A 153 11.43 1.74 -4.16
C GLN A 153 11.42 2.68 -5.37
N ASP A 154 12.52 3.38 -5.63
CA ASP A 154 12.67 4.27 -6.80
C ASP A 154 12.49 3.49 -8.11
N SER A 155 13.07 2.28 -8.18
CA SER A 155 12.94 1.43 -9.35
C SER A 155 11.54 0.81 -9.49
N SER A 156 10.85 0.57 -8.36
CA SER A 156 9.44 0.14 -8.35
C SER A 156 8.52 1.26 -8.86
N LEU A 157 8.75 2.51 -8.44
CA LEU A 157 8.06 3.69 -8.96
C LEU A 157 8.30 3.86 -10.47
N ALA A 158 9.55 3.75 -10.91
CA ALA A 158 9.90 3.86 -12.31
C ALA A 158 9.24 2.76 -13.16
N ALA A 159 9.18 1.53 -12.66
CA ALA A 159 8.50 0.42 -13.33
C ALA A 159 6.98 0.65 -13.42
N ALA A 160 6.36 1.12 -12.34
CA ALA A 160 4.94 1.48 -12.32
C ALA A 160 4.63 2.62 -13.31
N ARG A 161 5.45 3.69 -13.36
CA ARG A 161 5.33 4.76 -14.36
C ARG A 161 5.42 4.22 -15.78
N LYS A 162 6.45 3.40 -16.06
CA LYS A 162 6.61 2.78 -17.38
C LYS A 162 5.39 1.92 -17.72
N LEU A 163 4.81 1.19 -16.75
CA LEU A 163 3.60 0.39 -16.97
C LEU A 163 2.37 1.24 -17.37
N LEU A 164 2.22 2.44 -16.79
CA LEU A 164 1.14 3.37 -17.14
C LEU A 164 1.24 3.90 -18.58
N THR A 165 2.42 3.82 -19.22
CA THR A 165 2.58 4.18 -20.64
C THR A 165 2.06 3.11 -21.60
N PHE A 166 1.88 1.88 -21.13
CA PHE A 166 1.31 0.79 -21.93
C PHE A 166 -0.22 0.79 -21.84
N ARG A 167 -0.85 0.12 -22.82
CA ARG A 167 -2.29 -0.15 -22.78
C ARG A 167 -2.56 -1.32 -21.82
N ILE A 168 -2.81 -1.00 -20.56
CA ILE A 168 -3.17 -1.95 -19.51
C ILE A 168 -4.65 -1.81 -19.11
N PRO A 169 -5.28 -2.87 -18.56
CA PRO A 169 -6.66 -2.81 -18.06
C PRO A 169 -6.84 -1.73 -17.00
N ARG A 170 -8.06 -1.18 -16.89
CA ARG A 170 -8.39 -0.11 -15.95
C ARG A 170 -8.13 -0.52 -14.50
N GLU A 171 -8.48 -1.75 -14.13
CA GLU A 171 -8.24 -2.26 -12.78
C GLU A 171 -6.74 -2.29 -12.45
N ALA A 172 -5.91 -2.67 -13.43
CA ALA A 172 -4.46 -2.69 -13.27
C ALA A 172 -3.87 -1.27 -13.09
N LYS A 173 -4.38 -0.27 -13.81
CA LYS A 173 -3.99 1.14 -13.61
C LYS A 173 -4.24 1.60 -12.18
N GLY A 174 -5.44 1.34 -11.66
CA GLY A 174 -5.80 1.69 -10.28
C GLY A 174 -4.86 1.05 -9.26
N GLY A 175 -4.54 -0.24 -9.44
CA GLY A 175 -3.56 -0.94 -8.60
C GLY A 175 -2.16 -0.34 -8.66
N LEU A 176 -1.69 0.07 -9.83
CA LEU A 176 -0.39 0.74 -9.99
C LEU A 176 -0.35 2.11 -9.32
N LEU A 177 -1.38 2.95 -9.51
CA LEU A 177 -1.47 4.26 -8.86
C LEU A 177 -1.49 4.11 -7.33
N GLN A 178 -2.25 3.15 -6.81
CA GLN A 178 -2.26 2.85 -5.38
C GLN A 178 -0.89 2.39 -4.86
N LEU A 179 -0.19 1.54 -5.63
CA LEU A 179 1.17 1.13 -5.30
C LEU A 179 2.12 2.34 -5.23
N MET A 180 2.09 3.22 -6.24
CA MET A 180 2.94 4.41 -6.28
C MET A 180 2.69 5.33 -5.07
N MET A 181 1.42 5.55 -4.73
CA MET A 181 1.04 6.31 -3.54
C MET A 181 1.56 5.67 -2.24
N LYS A 182 1.45 4.34 -2.11
CA LYS A 182 1.97 3.61 -0.96
C LYS A 182 3.48 3.75 -0.83
N ILE A 183 4.23 3.76 -1.94
CA ILE A 183 5.68 3.95 -1.93
C ILE A 183 6.03 5.35 -1.42
N HIS A 184 5.37 6.40 -1.92
CA HIS A 184 5.58 7.77 -1.44
C HIS A 184 5.23 7.94 0.04
N GLN A 185 4.13 7.34 0.50
CA GLN A 185 3.77 7.32 1.92
C GLN A 185 4.85 6.62 2.76
N GLY A 186 5.39 5.50 2.26
CA GLY A 186 6.53 4.82 2.88
C GLY A 186 7.76 5.72 2.99
N PHE A 187 8.05 6.57 2.01
CA PHE A 187 9.14 7.54 2.12
C PHE A 187 8.93 8.56 3.23
N ILE A 188 7.70 9.06 3.40
CA ILE A 188 7.35 9.99 4.47
C ILE A 188 7.50 9.32 5.85
N GLU A 189 6.96 8.12 6.01
CA GLU A 189 7.04 7.36 7.27
C GLU A 189 8.49 7.04 7.67
N ASN A 190 9.34 6.78 6.68
CA ASN A 190 10.78 6.54 6.89
C ASN A 190 11.61 7.83 6.94
N LYS A 191 10.98 9.01 6.94
CA LYS A 191 11.63 10.33 7.01
C LYS A 191 12.71 10.52 5.95
N VAL A 192 12.46 10.00 4.74
CA VAL A 192 13.33 10.23 3.60
C VAL A 192 13.34 11.73 3.31
N PRO A 193 14.52 12.35 3.15
CA PRO A 193 14.61 13.76 2.78
C PRO A 193 13.75 14.06 1.55
N ASP A 194 13.06 15.20 1.59
CA ASP A 194 12.22 15.68 0.49
C ASP A 194 11.05 14.76 0.10
N ALA A 195 10.70 13.75 0.91
CA ALA A 195 9.61 12.82 0.60
C ALA A 195 8.27 13.51 0.33
N GLU A 196 7.90 14.52 1.12
CA GLU A 196 6.68 15.31 0.91
C GLU A 196 6.74 16.07 -0.42
N GLN A 197 7.89 16.69 -0.76
CA GLN A 197 8.07 17.39 -2.03
C GLN A 197 8.00 16.43 -3.23
N ARG A 198 8.56 15.22 -3.09
CA ARG A 198 8.46 14.15 -4.11
C ARG A 198 7.02 13.71 -4.31
N LEU A 199 6.22 13.63 -3.24
CA LEU A 199 4.81 13.29 -3.31
C LEU A 199 3.99 14.44 -3.95
N GLU A 200 4.27 15.70 -3.60
CA GLU A 200 3.68 16.87 -4.26
C GLU A 200 4.00 16.88 -5.76
N ALA A 201 5.26 16.66 -6.15
CA ALA A 201 5.68 16.60 -7.55
C ALA A 201 5.00 15.45 -8.30
N PHE A 202 4.84 14.29 -7.66
CA PHE A 202 4.12 13.16 -8.24
C PHE A 202 2.63 13.48 -8.46
N ALA A 203 1.96 14.12 -7.50
CA ALA A 203 0.57 14.52 -7.68
C ALA A 203 0.40 15.52 -8.85
N GLN A 204 1.34 16.44 -9.02
CA GLN A 204 1.38 17.38 -10.14
C GLN A 204 1.70 16.70 -11.49
N GLU A 205 2.59 15.71 -11.50
CA GLU A 205 2.88 14.88 -12.68
C GLU A 205 1.60 14.15 -13.13
N LEU A 206 0.89 13.53 -12.18
CA LEU A 206 -0.36 12.84 -12.45
C LEU A 206 -1.43 13.81 -12.95
N SER A 207 -1.59 14.98 -12.33
CA SER A 207 -2.66 15.94 -12.67
C SER A 207 -2.56 16.46 -14.11
N GLY A 208 -1.34 16.52 -14.67
CA GLY A 208 -1.06 16.87 -16.07
C GLY A 208 -1.06 15.69 -17.04
N HIS A 209 -1.43 14.48 -16.60
CA HIS A 209 -1.38 13.30 -17.44
C HIS A 209 -2.42 13.33 -18.59
N LYS A 210 -2.07 12.74 -19.74
CA LYS A 210 -2.95 12.73 -20.95
C LYS A 210 -4.20 11.87 -20.79
N ASP A 211 -4.12 10.87 -19.92
CA ASP A 211 -5.26 10.01 -19.56
C ASP A 211 -6.10 10.73 -18.49
N PRO A 212 -7.38 11.05 -18.76
CA PRO A 212 -8.21 11.84 -17.85
C PRO A 212 -8.43 11.15 -16.50
N GLU A 213 -8.46 9.80 -16.45
CA GLU A 213 -8.62 9.07 -15.19
C GLU A 213 -7.39 9.22 -14.29
N ILE A 214 -6.20 9.19 -14.90
CA ILE A 214 -4.94 9.40 -14.18
C ILE A 214 -4.82 10.87 -13.74
N ALA A 215 -5.23 11.79 -14.60
CA ALA A 215 -5.28 13.22 -14.30
C ALA A 215 -6.21 13.55 -13.14
N GLU A 216 -7.39 12.92 -13.09
CA GLU A 216 -8.33 13.07 -11.99
C GLU A 216 -7.71 12.62 -10.66
N VAL A 217 -7.10 11.43 -10.61
CA VAL A 217 -6.40 10.93 -9.42
C VAL A 217 -5.31 11.91 -8.98
N GLY A 218 -4.52 12.44 -9.91
CA GLY A 218 -3.50 13.44 -9.62
C GLY A 218 -4.04 14.73 -9.04
N ARG A 219 -5.14 15.25 -9.60
CA ARG A 219 -5.81 16.47 -9.10
C ARG A 219 -6.35 16.29 -7.69
N VAL A 220 -7.04 15.17 -7.42
CA VAL A 220 -7.56 14.85 -6.08
C VAL A 220 -6.40 14.76 -5.09
N GLN A 221 -5.32 14.06 -5.46
CA GLN A 221 -4.16 13.92 -4.60
C GLN A 221 -3.46 15.26 -4.32
N ALA A 222 -3.34 16.12 -5.33
CA ALA A 222 -2.74 17.45 -5.17
C ALA A 222 -3.57 18.33 -4.22
N PHE A 223 -4.90 18.27 -4.34
CA PHE A 223 -5.83 18.94 -3.43
C PHE A 223 -5.69 18.42 -1.98
N ASP A 224 -5.69 17.10 -1.79
CA ASP A 224 -5.52 16.49 -0.46
C ASP A 224 -4.21 16.92 0.20
N LEU A 225 -3.11 17.00 -0.57
CA LEU A 225 -1.82 17.48 -0.07
C LEU A 225 -1.86 18.96 0.32
N ALA A 226 -2.49 19.80 -0.50
CA ALA A 226 -2.65 21.22 -0.23
C ALA A 226 -3.44 21.46 1.06
N VAL A 227 -4.59 20.77 1.24
CA VAL A 227 -5.41 20.87 2.45
C VAL A 227 -4.66 20.36 3.68
N ASN A 228 -3.95 19.22 3.57
CA ASN A 228 -3.13 18.71 4.67
C ASN A 228 -2.00 19.67 5.07
N LYS A 229 -1.40 20.38 4.10
CA LYS A 229 -0.37 21.39 4.35
C LYS A 229 -0.94 22.58 5.12
N LEU A 230 -2.14 23.04 4.75
CA LEU A 230 -2.87 24.08 5.49
C LEU A 230 -3.17 23.63 6.93
N ALA A 231 -3.62 22.39 7.12
CA ALA A 231 -3.93 21.84 8.44
C ALA A 231 -2.71 21.71 9.36
N LYS A 232 -1.50 21.57 8.79
CA LYS A 232 -0.22 21.48 9.53
C LYS A 232 0.39 22.86 9.86
N GLN A 233 -0.18 23.97 9.39
CA GLN A 233 0.35 25.30 9.70
C GLN A 233 0.21 25.62 11.20
N ASP A 234 1.16 26.37 11.73
CA ASP A 234 1.12 26.89 13.10
C ASP A 234 1.31 28.43 13.08
N PRO A 235 0.25 29.22 13.35
CA PRO A 235 -1.11 28.78 13.70
C PRO A 235 -1.88 28.22 12.49
N PRO A 236 -2.88 27.34 12.70
CA PRO A 236 -3.78 26.91 11.63
C PRO A 236 -4.55 28.09 11.01
N PRO A 237 -5.03 27.97 9.76
CA PRO A 237 -5.80 29.03 9.11
C PRO A 237 -7.06 29.37 9.92
N ALA A 238 -7.16 30.63 10.36
CA ALA A 238 -8.12 31.04 11.38
C ALA A 238 -9.60 31.04 10.92
N ASP A 239 -9.84 31.22 9.62
CA ASP A 239 -11.19 31.46 9.08
C ASP A 239 -11.57 30.53 7.92
N GLY A 240 -10.74 29.53 7.62
CA GLY A 240 -11.00 28.57 6.55
C GLY A 240 -10.98 29.15 5.13
N LYS A 241 -10.65 30.43 4.94
CA LYS A 241 -10.60 31.05 3.60
C LYS A 241 -9.57 30.40 2.69
N GLU A 242 -8.44 29.99 3.24
CA GLU A 242 -7.38 29.30 2.50
C GLU A 242 -7.86 27.93 2.02
N VAL A 243 -8.60 27.19 2.85
CA VAL A 243 -9.21 25.92 2.45
C VAL A 243 -10.27 26.13 1.36
N ALA A 244 -11.10 27.17 1.50
CA ALA A 244 -12.09 27.53 0.47
C ALA A 244 -11.42 27.87 -0.87
N ALA A 245 -10.29 28.60 -0.85
CA ALA A 245 -9.52 28.90 -2.04
C ALA A 245 -8.91 27.64 -2.69
N GLU A 246 -8.45 26.67 -1.91
CA GLU A 246 -7.98 25.38 -2.46
C GLU A 246 -9.13 24.55 -3.06
N ILE A 247 -10.34 24.61 -2.46
CA ILE A 247 -11.53 23.97 -3.03
C ILE A 247 -11.89 24.61 -4.38
N GLU A 248 -11.88 25.94 -4.46
CA GLU A 248 -12.16 26.68 -5.70
C GLU A 248 -11.17 26.28 -6.80
N LYS A 249 -9.86 26.28 -6.51
CA LYS A 249 -8.82 25.80 -7.44
C LYS A 249 -9.06 24.36 -7.90
N PHE A 250 -9.47 23.48 -6.98
CA PHE A 250 -9.78 22.09 -7.33
C PHE A 250 -10.98 22.01 -8.29
N VAL A 251 -12.07 22.72 -8.02
CA VAL A 251 -13.26 22.76 -8.90
C VAL A 251 -12.88 23.29 -10.27
N GLU A 252 -12.19 24.42 -10.36
CA GLU A 252 -11.71 25.00 -11.63
C GLU A 252 -10.86 24.00 -12.44
N SER A 253 -10.00 23.23 -11.75
CA SER A 253 -9.16 22.21 -12.41
C SER A 253 -9.95 21.03 -13.00
N THR A 254 -11.19 20.81 -12.55
CA THR A 254 -12.06 19.74 -13.06
C THR A 254 -12.95 20.20 -14.23
N GLU A 255 -13.38 21.47 -14.25
CA GLU A 255 -14.29 22.00 -15.29
C GLU A 255 -13.66 22.07 -16.69
N GLY A 256 -12.32 22.08 -16.79
CA GLY A 256 -11.61 22.11 -18.07
C GLY A 256 -11.35 20.75 -18.74
N SER A 257 -11.73 19.63 -18.11
CA SER A 257 -11.50 18.29 -18.68
C SER A 257 -12.73 17.83 -19.48
N PRO A 258 -12.64 17.59 -20.80
CA PRO A 258 -13.74 16.98 -21.55
C PRO A 258 -14.00 15.57 -21.00
N ILE A 259 -15.24 15.32 -20.58
CA ILE A 259 -15.76 14.01 -20.14
C ILE A 259 -15.86 13.06 -21.34
#